data_AF-A0A7V1GCP3-F1
#
_entry.id   AF-A0A7V1GCP3-F1
#
_cell.length_a   1.000
_cell.length_b   1.000
_cell.length_c   1.000
_cell.angle_alpha   90.00
_cell.angle_beta   90.00
_cell.angle_gamma   90.00
#
_symmetry.space_group_name_H-M   'P 1'
#
loop_
_entity.id
_entity.type
_entity.pdbx_description
1 polymer ?
#
loop_
_entity_poly.entity_id
_entity_poly.type
_entity_poly.pdbx_seq_one_letter_code
_entity_poly.pdbx_strand_id
1 'polypeptide(L)' 'MTTIESAIDSAYQAQIKNLYNALSQAVLTANGDADAISAAETSFKKGLAFAADIRARALAAIA' A
#
# COMPACT_ATOMS: atom_id res chain seq x y z
N MET A 1 5.32 -21.34 -7.94
CA MET A 1 5.37 -19.88 -8.16
C MET A 1 6.13 -19.63 -9.45
N THR A 2 5.46 -19.07 -10.46
CA THR A 2 6.03 -18.69 -11.75
C THR A 2 6.80 -17.37 -11.64
N THR A 3 7.56 -17.03 -12.67
CA THR A 3 8.23 -15.73 -12.78
C THR A 3 7.23 -14.57 -12.73
N ILE A 4 6.03 -14.75 -13.28
CA ILE A 4 4.98 -13.72 -13.30
C ILE A 4 4.36 -13.55 -11.92
N GLU A 5 4.03 -14.64 -11.22
CA GLU A 5 3.53 -14.59 -9.84
C GLU A 5 4.54 -13.90 -8.91
N SER A 6 5.83 -14.17 -9.10
CA SER A 6 6.92 -13.54 -8.34
C SER A 6 7.06 -12.05 -8.63
N ALA A 7 6.87 -11.63 -9.88
CA ALA A 7 6.87 -10.23 -10.26
C ALA A 7 5.67 -9.48 -9.66
N ILE A 8 4.47 -10.09 -9.66
CA ILE A 8 3.27 -9.53 -9.05
C ILE A 8 3.47 -9.33 -7.54
N ASP A 9 4.00 -10.35 -6.85
CA ASP A 9 4.26 -10.26 -5.41
C ASP A 9 5.31 -9.21 -5.07
N SER A 10 6.37 -9.10 -5.88
CA SER A 10 7.40 -8.07 -5.72
C SER A 10 6.83 -6.66 -5.89
N ALA A 11 5.95 -6.46 -6.89
CA ALA A 11 5.28 -5.17 -7.10
C ALA A 11 4.34 -4.81 -5.93
N TYR A 12 3.59 -5.79 -5.41
CA TYR A 12 2.74 -5.61 -4.24
C TYR A 12 3.55 -5.20 -3.00
N GLN A 13 4.67 -5.88 -2.73
CA GLN A 13 5.57 -5.53 -1.62
C GLN A 13 6.17 -4.13 -1.78
N ALA A 14 6.58 -3.75 -3.00
CA ALA A 14 7.07 -2.41 -3.29
C ALA A 14 5.98 -1.33 -3.05
N GLN A 15 4.73 -1.62 -3.43
CA GLN A 15 3.61 -0.72 -3.18
C GLN A 15 3.35 -0.53 -1.67
N ILE A 16 3.38 -1.61 -0.87
CA ILE A 16 3.24 -1.51 0.60
C ILE A 16 4.36 -0.63 1.18
N LYS A 17 5.61 -0.83 0.74
CA LYS A 17 6.75 -0.02 1.20
C LYS A 17 6.54 1.47 0.89
N ASN A 18 6.06 1.78 -0.31
CA ASN A 18 5.77 3.17 -0.70
C ASN A 18 4.65 3.78 0.14
N LEU A 19 3.57 3.03 0.39
CA LEU A 19 2.48 3.47 1.27
C LEU A 19 2.96 3.73 2.69
N TYR A 20 3.83 2.87 3.23
CA TYR A 20 4.43 3.06 4.55
C TYR A 20 5.28 4.33 4.62
N ASN A 21 6.14 4.55 3.62
CA ASN A 21 6.96 5.75 3.55
C ASN A 21 6.10 7.02 3.48
N ALA A 22 5.02 6.98 2.69
CA ALA A 22 4.07 8.10 2.60
C ALA A 22 3.36 8.37 3.94
N LEU A 23 2.91 7.33 4.65
CA LEU A 23 2.33 7.47 5.99
C LEU A 23 3.34 8.10 6.95
N SER A 24 4.56 7.58 7.00
CA SER A 24 5.63 8.09 7.87
C SER A 24 5.88 9.58 7.64
N GLN A 25 5.99 10.00 6.38
CA GLN A 25 6.18 11.40 6.04
C GLN A 25 4.95 12.26 6.41
N ALA A 26 3.74 11.77 6.16
CA ALA A 26 2.52 12.49 6.50
C ALA A 26 2.37 12.70 8.01
N VAL A 27 2.67 11.68 8.82
CA VAL A 27 2.66 11.76 10.29
C VAL A 27 3.72 12.74 10.79
N LEU A 28 4.92 12.71 10.21
CA LEU A 28 5.99 13.66 10.55
C LEU A 28 5.58 15.11 10.24
N THR A 29 4.98 15.34 9.07
CA THR A 29 4.54 16.67 8.63
C THR A 29 3.31 17.18 9.40
N ALA A 30 2.44 16.30 9.89
CA ALA A 30 1.29 16.67 10.71
C ALA A 30 1.69 17.34 12.04
N ASN A 31 2.92 17.17 12.52
CA ASN A 31 3.46 17.87 13.68
C ASN A 31 2.55 17.84 14.93
N GLY A 32 1.92 16.69 15.19
CA GLY A 32 1.02 16.47 16.33
C GLY A 32 -0.44 16.85 16.09
N ASP A 33 -0.80 17.32 14.89
CA ASP A 33 -2.20 17.49 14.49
C ASP A 33 -2.90 16.11 14.37
N ALA A 34 -3.81 15.84 15.30
CA ALA A 34 -4.51 14.56 15.38
C ALA A 34 -5.42 14.29 14.18
N ASP A 35 -6.05 15.32 13.60
CA ASP A 35 -6.94 15.17 12.45
C ASP A 35 -6.14 14.85 11.19
N ALA A 36 -5.00 15.52 11.00
CA ALA A 36 -4.09 15.25 9.91
C ALA A 36 -3.47 13.84 10.00
N ILE A 37 -3.08 13.39 11.20
CA ILE A 37 -2.60 12.02 11.44
C ILE A 37 -3.70 11.00 11.13
N SER A 38 -4.92 11.22 11.64
CA SER A 38 -6.06 10.32 11.39
C SER A 38 -6.41 10.22 9.90
N ALA A 39 -6.33 11.33 9.16
CA ALA A 39 -6.53 11.35 7.72
C ALA A 39 -5.44 10.57 6.97
N ALA A 40 -4.18 10.69 7.39
CA ALA A 40 -3.07 9.93 6.82
C ALA A 40 -3.22 8.42 7.07
N GLU A 41 -3.58 8.02 8.29
CA GLU A 41 -3.83 6.62 8.64
C GLU A 41 -5.02 6.04 7.85
N THR A 42 -6.10 6.80 7.69
CA THR A 42 -7.25 6.41 6.89
C THR A 42 -6.87 6.18 5.42
N SER A 43 -6.06 7.08 4.86
CA SER A 43 -5.56 6.96 3.49
C SER A 43 -4.65 5.74 3.32
N PHE A 44 -3.76 5.50 4.29
CA PHE A 44 -2.90 4.31 4.32
C PHE A 44 -3.72 3.01 4.33
N LYS A 45 -4.73 2.90 5.20
CA LYS A 45 -5.62 1.73 5.27
C LYS A 45 -6.32 1.46 3.93
N LYS A 46 -6.87 2.51 3.29
CA LYS A 46 -7.47 2.41 1.96
C LYS A 46 -6.46 1.95 0.91
N GLY A 47 -5.24 2.49 0.95
CA GLY A 47 -4.15 2.12 0.05
C GLY A 47 -3.76 0.64 0.18
N LEU A 48 -3.69 0.10 1.40
CA LEU A 48 -3.40 -1.33 1.62
C LEU A 48 -4.50 -2.23 1.05
N ALA A 49 -5.77 -1.89 1.30
CA ALA A 49 -6.89 -2.65 0.76
C ALA A 49 -6.88 -2.64 -0.78
N PHE A 50 -6.59 -1.48 -1.38
CA PHE A 50 -6.45 -1.35 -2.83
C PHE A 50 -5.28 -2.18 -3.38
N ALA A 51 -4.10 -2.12 -2.75
CA ALA A 51 -2.95 -2.93 -3.17
C ALA A 51 -3.25 -4.43 -3.14
N ALA A 52 -3.97 -4.90 -2.11
CA ALA A 52 -4.39 -6.29 -1.99
C ALA A 52 -5.38 -6.70 -3.09
N ASP A 53 -6.37 -5.84 -3.40
CA ASP A 53 -7.32 -6.06 -4.49
C ASP A 53 -6.62 -6.14 -5.85
N ILE A 54 -5.68 -5.23 -6.14
CA ILE A 54 -4.90 -5.25 -7.38
C ILE A 54 -4.06 -6.53 -7.50
N ARG A 55 -3.41 -6.96 -6.42
CA ARG A 55 -2.67 -8.23 -6.40
C ARG A 55 -3.58 -9.41 -6.73
N ALA A 56 -4.76 -9.47 -6.09
CA ALA A 56 -5.73 -10.56 -6.33
C ALA A 56 -6.21 -10.59 -7.79
N ARG A 57 -6.53 -9.43 -8.37
CA ARG A 57 -6.91 -9.31 -9.79
C ARG A 57 -5.79 -9.72 -10.73
N ALA A 58 -4.55 -9.33 -10.45
CA ALA A 58 -3.39 -9.68 -11.26
C ALA A 58 -3.13 -11.19 -11.25
N LEU A 59 -3.21 -11.84 -10.08
CA LEU A 59 -3.08 -13.29 -9.95
C LEU A 59 -4.22 -14.03 -10.68
N ALA A 60 -5.47 -13.55 -10.56
CA ALA A 60 -6.61 -14.14 -11.26
C ALA A 60 -6.52 -14.03 -12.79
N ALA A 61 -5.85 -13.00 -13.31
CA ALA A 61 -5.69 -12.79 -14.76
C ALA A 61 -4.64 -13.72 -15.41
N ILE A 62 -3.83 -14.40 -14.61
CA ILE A 62 -2.76 -15.31 -15.08
C ILE A 62 -2.99 -16.77 -14.66
N ALA A 63 -4.07 -17.04 -13.93
CA ALA A 63 -4.52 -18.38 -13.53
C ALA A 63 -5.33 -19.03 -14.66
#